data_AF-A0A5S3PU65-F1
#
_entry.id   AF-A0A5S3PU65-F1
#
_cell.length_a   1.000
_cell.length_b   1.000
_cell.length_c   1.000
_cell.angle_alpha   90.00
_cell.angle_beta   90.00
_cell.angle_gamma   90.00
#
_symmetry.space_group_name_H-M   'P 1'
#
loop_
_entity.id
_entity.type
_entity.pdbx_description
1 polymer ?
#
loop_
_entity_poly.entity_id
_entity_poly.type
_entity_poly.pdbx_seq_one_letter_code
_entity_poly.pdbx_strand_id
1 'polypeptide(L)'
;MKKIVLIASLVLLVSLEVNAQQIKVVTSVESIVPNGLGRSRIVDAQEEKNFGEYTTTQTEEDNTRNKSKRGDIRVKNFEETKLLNFYNIAGIRFQNIAANDAVISSKLTSMIKDGWELIFVTSGVEADAGGDDGQGIFITRYIFKKD
;
A
#
# COMPACT_ATOMS: atom_id res chain seq x y z
N MET A 1 31.31 -39.45 -14.81
CA MET A 1 30.61 -38.35 -15.52
C MET A 1 29.11 -38.35 -15.24
N LYS A 2 28.35 -39.41 -15.59
CA LYS A 2 26.88 -39.46 -15.36
C LYS A 2 26.44 -39.18 -13.92
N LYS A 3 27.15 -39.72 -12.92
CA LYS A 3 26.87 -39.49 -11.49
C LYS A 3 27.12 -38.04 -11.04
N ILE A 4 28.12 -37.37 -11.61
CA ILE A 4 28.43 -35.96 -11.31
C ILE A 4 27.37 -35.05 -11.92
N VAL A 5 26.93 -35.35 -13.15
CA VAL A 5 25.83 -34.63 -13.80
C VAL A 5 24.53 -34.79 -13.00
N LEU A 6 24.24 -36.00 -12.51
CA LEU A 6 23.05 -36.27 -11.69
C LEU A 6 23.07 -35.51 -10.36
N ILE A 7 24.22 -35.47 -9.69
CA ILE A 7 24.39 -34.73 -8.43
C ILE A 7 24.29 -33.22 -8.66
N ALA A 8 24.90 -32.71 -9.73
CA ALA A 8 24.79 -31.29 -10.11
C ALA A 8 23.34 -30.90 -10.43
N SER A 9 22.59 -31.75 -11.14
CA SER A 9 21.17 -31.50 -11.39
C SER A 9 20.32 -31.54 -10.12
N LEU A 10 20.65 -32.42 -9.16
CA LEU A 10 19.92 -32.53 -7.90
C LEU A 10 20.18 -31.32 -7.00
N VAL A 11 21.41 -30.80 -6.96
CA VAL A 11 21.75 -29.55 -6.25
C VAL A 11 21.03 -28.35 -6.88
N LEU A 12 20.91 -28.30 -8.20
CA LEU A 12 20.18 -27.24 -8.92
C LEU A 12 18.66 -27.28 -8.68
N LEU A 13 18.10 -28.48 -8.46
CA LEU A 13 16.68 -28.67 -8.12
C LEU A 13 16.37 -28.29 -6.66
N VAL A 14 17.33 -28.47 -5.75
CA VAL A 14 17.19 -28.12 -4.33
C VAL A 14 17.28 -26.60 -4.09
N SER A 15 17.89 -25.83 -5.01
CA SER A 15 17.93 -24.36 -4.93
C SER A 15 16.64 -23.66 -5.35
N LEU A 16 15.58 -24.41 -5.71
CA LEU A 16 14.23 -23.84 -5.85
C LEU A 16 13.63 -23.68 -4.44
N GLU A 17 14.11 -22.68 -3.71
CA GLU A 17 13.44 -22.25 -2.49
C GLU A 17 12.03 -21.80 -2.85
N VAL A 18 11.03 -22.53 -2.35
CA VAL A 18 9.64 -22.08 -2.34
C VAL A 18 9.58 -20.93 -1.33
N ASN A 19 9.89 -19.72 -1.77
CA ASN A 19 9.64 -18.55 -0.95
C ASN A 19 8.13 -18.35 -0.82
N ALA A 20 7.70 -18.02 0.40
CA ALA A 20 6.30 -17.75 0.67
C ALA A 20 5.95 -16.39 0.07
N GLN A 21 4.93 -16.37 -0.79
CA GLN A 21 4.48 -15.15 -1.44
C GLN A 21 4.15 -14.07 -0.41
N GLN A 22 4.77 -12.90 -0.58
CA GLN A 22 4.50 -11.71 0.23
C GLN A 22 3.57 -10.78 -0.53
N ILE A 23 2.55 -10.25 0.17
CA ILE A 23 1.65 -9.22 -0.35
C ILE A 23 1.92 -7.92 0.38
N LYS A 24 2.04 -6.83 -0.39
CA LYS A 24 2.27 -5.50 0.14
C LYS A 24 1.32 -4.50 -0.50
N VAL A 25 0.84 -3.55 0.31
CA VAL A 25 -0.02 -2.46 -0.15
C VAL A 25 0.72 -1.15 0.04
N VAL A 26 0.93 -0.42 -1.06
CA VAL A 26 1.40 0.97 -1.05
C VAL A 26 0.20 1.86 -1.37
N THR A 27 0.02 2.95 -0.64
CA THR A 27 -1.16 3.81 -0.78
C THR A 27 -0.75 5.24 -1.13
N SER A 28 -1.36 5.85 -2.15
CA SER A 28 -1.36 7.30 -2.30
C SER A 28 -2.68 7.89 -1.80
N VAL A 29 -2.59 9.00 -1.08
CA VAL A 29 -3.73 9.82 -0.66
C VAL A 29 -3.49 11.22 -1.22
N GLU A 30 -4.40 11.71 -2.04
CA GLU A 30 -4.31 12.99 -2.71
C GLU A 30 -5.51 13.85 -2.34
N SER A 31 -5.24 15.01 -1.75
CA SER A 31 -6.25 15.89 -1.21
C SER A 31 -6.75 16.88 -2.26
N ILE A 32 -8.07 17.04 -2.29
CA ILE A 32 -8.75 18.09 -3.06
C ILE A 32 -9.20 19.27 -2.20
N VAL A 33 -8.76 19.32 -0.94
CA VAL A 33 -9.10 20.42 -0.03
C VAL A 33 -8.65 21.77 -0.64
N PRO A 34 -9.58 22.72 -0.86
CA PRO A 34 -9.31 24.05 -1.35
C PRO A 34 -8.31 24.78 -0.46
N ASN A 35 -7.71 25.84 -1.02
CA ASN A 35 -6.65 26.61 -0.38
C ASN A 35 -5.35 25.83 -0.10
N GLY A 36 -5.25 24.57 -0.55
CA GLY A 36 -4.03 23.77 -0.48
C GLY A 36 -3.65 23.34 0.93
N LEU A 37 -4.59 23.33 1.87
CA LEU A 37 -4.37 22.88 3.26
C LEU A 37 -4.27 21.35 3.40
N GLY A 38 -4.66 20.63 2.33
CA GLY A 38 -4.53 19.19 2.23
C GLY A 38 -3.10 18.68 2.41
N ARG A 39 -2.95 17.42 2.83
CA ARG A 39 -1.66 16.76 3.00
C ARG A 39 -1.59 15.50 2.14
N SER A 40 -1.33 15.69 0.86
CA SER A 40 -1.19 14.57 -0.08
C SER A 40 0.10 13.79 0.17
N ARG A 41 0.03 12.45 0.24
CA ARG A 41 1.16 11.57 0.61
C ARG A 41 1.09 10.23 -0.12
N ILE A 42 2.25 9.62 -0.37
CA ILE A 42 2.36 8.16 -0.50
C ILE A 42 2.75 7.62 0.88
N VAL A 43 2.08 6.57 1.33
CA VAL A 43 2.32 5.86 2.58
C VAL A 43 2.71 4.43 2.28
N ASP A 44 3.82 4.00 2.87
CA ASP A 44 4.35 2.65 2.72
C ASP A 44 4.83 2.09 4.09
N ALA A 45 4.12 1.09 4.60
CA ALA A 45 4.43 0.46 5.88
C ALA A 45 5.75 -0.33 5.83
N GLN A 46 6.56 -0.17 6.89
CA GLN A 46 7.88 -0.81 7.06
C GLN A 46 7.90 -1.78 8.26
N GLU A 47 6.73 -2.25 8.67
CA GLU A 47 6.57 -3.27 9.71
C GLU A 47 5.42 -4.21 9.35
N GLU A 48 5.54 -5.47 9.76
CA GLU A 48 4.49 -6.47 9.60
C GLU A 48 3.56 -6.48 10.81
N LYS A 49 2.27 -6.72 10.56
CA LYS A 49 1.25 -6.89 11.60
C LYS A 49 0.50 -8.18 11.37
N ASN A 50 0.36 -8.99 12.42
CA ASN A 50 -0.43 -10.21 12.36
C ASN A 50 -1.92 -9.89 12.58
N PHE A 51 -2.74 -10.09 11.55
CA PHE A 51 -4.19 -9.86 11.66
C PHE A 51 -4.85 -10.74 12.73
N GLY A 52 -4.27 -11.91 13.03
CA GLY A 52 -4.77 -12.85 14.04
C GLY A 52 -4.79 -12.26 15.45
N GLU A 53 -3.85 -11.37 15.80
CA GLU A 53 -3.82 -10.66 17.09
C GLU A 53 -5.01 -9.70 17.27
N TYR A 54 -5.67 -9.34 16.17
CA TYR A 54 -6.79 -8.41 16.15
C TYR A 54 -8.08 -9.06 15.66
N THR A 55 -8.13 -10.39 15.56
CA THR A 55 -9.29 -11.15 15.09
C THR A 55 -9.85 -12.01 16.22
N THR A 56 -11.17 -12.03 16.36
CA THR A 56 -11.86 -13.00 17.23
C THR A 56 -12.90 -13.74 16.41
N THR A 57 -13.00 -15.05 16.61
CA THR A 57 -14.05 -15.88 15.99
C THR A 57 -15.33 -15.76 16.83
N GLN A 58 -16.48 -15.62 16.16
CA GLN A 58 -17.78 -15.65 16.81
C GLN A 58 -18.35 -17.07 16.66
N THR A 59 -18.75 -17.70 17.77
CA THR A 59 -19.41 -19.01 17.80
C THR A 59 -20.72 -18.92 18.57
N GLU A 60 -21.50 -20.02 18.61
CA GLU A 60 -22.70 -20.09 19.45
C GLU A 60 -22.35 -19.99 20.94
N GLU A 61 -21.18 -20.50 21.35
CA GLU A 61 -20.72 -20.53 22.74
C GLU A 61 -19.99 -19.24 23.15
N ASP A 62 -19.32 -18.55 22.23
CA ASP A 62 -18.66 -17.26 22.46
C ASP A 62 -18.97 -16.28 21.33
N ASN A 63 -19.86 -15.35 21.64
CA ASN A 63 -20.27 -14.25 20.77
C ASN A 63 -19.82 -12.88 21.29
N THR A 64 -18.77 -12.86 22.11
CA THR A 64 -18.30 -11.62 22.70
C THR A 64 -17.55 -10.76 21.69
N ARG A 65 -17.73 -9.44 21.80
CA ARG A 65 -17.05 -8.48 20.92
C ARG A 65 -15.53 -8.54 21.14
N ASN A 66 -14.79 -8.45 20.04
CA ASN A 66 -13.34 -8.30 20.04
C ASN A 66 -12.87 -7.13 20.95
N LYS A 67 -11.96 -7.43 21.89
CA LYS A 67 -11.43 -6.49 22.89
C LYS A 67 -10.01 -6.00 22.59
N SER A 68 -9.41 -6.41 21.48
CA SER A 68 -8.08 -5.93 21.07
C SER A 68 -8.06 -4.40 20.97
N LYS A 69 -6.95 -3.78 21.38
CA LYS A 69 -6.84 -2.32 21.42
C LYS A 69 -6.46 -1.79 20.05
N ARG A 70 -7.26 -0.86 19.53
CA ARG A 70 -6.97 -0.16 18.26
C ARG A 70 -5.61 0.55 18.25
N GLY A 71 -5.13 0.98 19.42
CA GLY A 71 -3.82 1.61 19.56
C GLY A 71 -2.67 0.70 19.15
N ASP A 72 -2.81 -0.61 19.34
CA ASP A 72 -1.75 -1.60 19.09
C ASP A 72 -1.65 -1.96 17.60
N ILE A 73 -2.72 -1.73 16.84
CA ILE A 73 -2.77 -1.86 15.37
C ILE A 73 -1.92 -0.79 14.68
N ARG A 74 -1.75 0.38 15.30
CA ARG A 74 -1.07 1.52 14.68
C ARG A 74 0.38 1.16 14.34
N VAL A 75 0.71 1.33 13.07
CA VAL A 75 2.08 1.22 12.55
C VAL A 75 2.82 2.53 12.81
N LYS A 76 3.98 2.46 13.45
CA LYS A 76 4.81 3.64 13.71
C LYS A 76 5.98 3.74 12.74
N ASN A 77 6.45 2.61 12.22
CA ASN A 77 7.50 2.57 11.22
C ASN A 77 6.89 2.52 9.81
N PHE A 78 6.82 3.65 9.14
CA PHE A 78 6.37 3.76 7.75
C PHE A 78 7.07 4.90 7.03
N GLU A 79 7.21 4.76 5.72
CA GLU A 79 7.68 5.83 4.84
C GLU A 79 6.51 6.76 4.47
N GLU A 80 6.78 8.06 4.50
CA GLU A 80 5.89 9.08 3.94
C GLU A 80 6.61 9.83 2.81
N THR A 81 6.12 9.71 1.58
CA THR A 81 6.57 10.54 0.46
C THR A 81 5.59 11.67 0.24
N LYS A 82 6.07 12.91 0.17
CA LYS A 82 5.21 14.08 -0.07
C LYS A 82 4.69 14.11 -1.50
N LEU A 83 3.39 14.38 -1.64
CA LEU A 83 2.74 14.75 -2.89
C LEU A 83 2.15 16.16 -2.79
N LEU A 84 1.83 16.75 -3.92
CA LEU A 84 1.18 18.06 -4.05
C LEU A 84 -0.34 17.88 -4.09
N ASN A 85 -1.09 18.86 -3.57
CA ASN A 85 -2.55 18.84 -3.64
C ASN A 85 -3.03 19.14 -5.06
N PHE A 86 -4.15 18.55 -5.46
CA PHE A 86 -4.73 18.78 -6.79
C PHE A 86 -5.33 20.17 -6.94
N TYR A 87 -5.80 20.78 -5.85
CA TYR A 87 -6.49 22.05 -5.87
C TYR A 87 -5.76 23.12 -5.04
N ASN A 88 -5.93 24.37 -5.47
CA ASN A 88 -5.73 25.55 -4.64
C ASN A 88 -6.95 26.48 -4.78
N ILE A 89 -6.85 27.72 -4.29
CA ILE A 89 -7.95 28.70 -4.37
C ILE A 89 -8.37 29.07 -5.81
N ALA A 90 -7.49 28.86 -6.80
CA ALA A 90 -7.76 29.17 -8.20
C ALA A 90 -8.28 27.96 -9.00
N GLY A 91 -8.35 26.77 -8.40
CA GLY A 91 -8.82 25.53 -9.04
C GLY A 91 -7.74 24.46 -9.17
N ILE A 92 -7.90 23.60 -10.20
CA ILE A 92 -7.05 22.44 -10.42
C ILE A 92 -5.63 22.84 -10.85
N ARG A 93 -4.64 22.16 -10.29
CA ARG A 93 -3.22 22.35 -10.55
C ARG A 93 -2.66 21.18 -11.36
N PHE A 94 -2.82 21.20 -12.67
CA PHE A 94 -2.33 20.12 -13.55
C PHE A 94 -0.82 19.85 -13.44
N GLN A 95 -0.01 20.88 -13.18
CA GLN A 95 1.42 20.71 -12.90
C GLN A 95 1.68 19.90 -11.62
N ASN A 96 0.81 20.04 -10.61
CA ASN A 96 0.91 19.24 -9.38
C ASN A 96 0.59 17.78 -9.69
N ILE A 97 -0.42 17.51 -10.52
CA ILE A 97 -0.77 16.16 -10.98
C ILE A 97 0.42 15.53 -11.71
N ALA A 98 0.98 16.22 -12.71
CA ALA A 98 2.14 15.70 -13.45
C ALA A 98 3.37 15.45 -12.56
N ALA A 99 3.61 16.30 -11.55
CA ALA A 99 4.67 16.10 -10.58
C ALA A 99 4.40 14.89 -9.67
N ASN A 100 3.16 14.71 -9.22
CA ASN A 100 2.76 13.54 -8.43
C ASN A 100 2.92 12.25 -9.24
N ASP A 101 2.48 12.24 -10.51
CA ASP A 101 2.62 11.09 -11.41
C ASP A 101 4.09 10.66 -11.55
N ALA A 102 5.00 11.62 -11.68
CA ALA A 102 6.43 11.35 -11.74
C ALA A 102 6.97 10.73 -10.44
N VAL A 103 6.55 11.25 -9.28
CA VAL A 103 6.94 10.73 -7.95
C VAL A 103 6.38 9.33 -7.71
N ILE A 104 5.10 9.12 -8.01
CA ILE A 104 4.44 7.82 -7.91
C ILE A 104 5.15 6.82 -8.82
N SER A 105 5.37 7.17 -10.10
CA SER A 105 6.10 6.32 -11.04
C SER A 105 7.48 5.94 -10.54
N SER A 106 8.21 6.88 -9.92
CA SER A 106 9.50 6.61 -9.30
C SER A 106 9.40 5.59 -8.15
N LYS A 107 8.41 5.71 -7.26
CA LYS A 107 8.19 4.74 -6.17
C LYS A 107 7.83 3.35 -6.71
N LEU A 108 6.87 3.26 -7.63
CA LEU A 108 6.47 1.97 -8.22
C LEU A 108 7.63 1.32 -8.98
N THR A 109 8.43 2.11 -9.69
CA THR A 109 9.65 1.62 -10.36
C THR A 109 10.68 1.09 -9.36
N SER A 110 10.85 1.75 -8.21
CA SER A 110 11.72 1.24 -7.14
C SER A 110 11.23 -0.11 -6.62
N MET A 111 9.93 -0.24 -6.34
CA MET A 111 9.33 -1.49 -5.88
C MET A 111 9.59 -2.63 -6.89
N ILE A 112 9.42 -2.35 -8.19
CA ILE A 112 9.68 -3.31 -9.27
C ILE A 112 11.16 -3.71 -9.30
N LYS A 113 12.09 -2.76 -9.17
CA LYS A 113 13.53 -3.04 -9.08
C LYS A 113 13.88 -3.90 -7.87
N ASP A 114 13.15 -3.73 -6.76
CA ASP A 114 13.32 -4.52 -5.54
C ASP A 114 12.64 -5.90 -5.62
N GLY A 115 12.12 -6.29 -6.79
CA GLY A 115 11.53 -7.59 -7.08
C GLY A 115 10.04 -7.70 -6.79
N TRP A 116 9.35 -6.59 -6.52
CA TRP A 116 7.89 -6.59 -6.35
C TRP A 116 7.17 -6.51 -7.70
N GLU A 117 6.24 -7.42 -7.93
CA GLU A 117 5.30 -7.39 -9.04
C GLU A 117 4.05 -6.58 -8.67
N LEU A 118 3.70 -5.55 -9.43
CA LEU A 118 2.44 -4.84 -9.27
C LEU A 118 1.31 -5.69 -9.87
N ILE A 119 0.45 -6.25 -9.03
CA ILE A 119 -0.58 -7.21 -9.46
C ILE A 119 -1.99 -6.62 -9.53
N PHE A 120 -2.25 -5.53 -8.80
CA PHE A 120 -3.55 -4.88 -8.79
C PHE A 120 -3.45 -3.41 -8.39
N VAL A 121 -4.32 -2.59 -8.96
CA VAL A 121 -4.49 -1.17 -8.60
C VAL A 121 -5.97 -0.91 -8.43
N THR A 122 -6.32 -0.21 -7.34
CA THR A 122 -7.70 0.23 -7.11
C THR A 122 -7.71 1.62 -6.50
N SER A 123 -8.71 2.42 -6.88
CA SER A 123 -8.88 3.78 -6.39
C SER A 123 -10.27 3.97 -5.81
N GLY A 124 -10.38 4.85 -4.82
CA GLY A 124 -11.62 5.31 -4.23
C GLY A 124 -11.58 6.82 -4.04
N VAL A 125 -12.77 7.41 -3.90
CA VAL A 125 -12.95 8.84 -3.63
C VAL A 125 -13.91 8.96 -2.46
N GLU A 126 -13.57 9.81 -1.51
CA GLU A 126 -14.47 10.23 -0.44
C GLU A 126 -14.56 11.75 -0.48
N ALA A 127 -15.78 12.28 -0.49
CA ALA A 127 -16.08 13.71 -0.44
C ALA A 127 -17.33 13.93 0.42
N ASP A 128 -17.39 15.08 1.09
CA ASP A 128 -18.55 15.45 1.90
C ASP A 128 -19.66 15.97 0.99
N ALA A 129 -20.59 15.13 0.53
CA ALA A 129 -21.58 15.47 -0.50
C ALA A 129 -22.65 16.54 -0.12
N GLY A 130 -22.40 17.37 0.89
CA GLY A 130 -23.23 18.52 1.26
C GLY A 130 -23.20 19.67 0.23
N GLY A 131 -24.16 20.58 0.32
CA GLY A 131 -24.27 21.73 -0.62
C GLY A 131 -23.08 22.69 -0.59
N ASP A 132 -22.34 22.71 0.52
CA ASP A 132 -21.12 23.52 0.72
C ASP A 132 -19.83 22.66 0.61
N ASP A 133 -19.88 21.52 -0.08
CA ASP A 133 -18.73 20.61 -0.19
C ASP A 133 -17.49 21.33 -0.71
N GLY A 134 -16.43 21.25 0.08
CA GLY A 134 -15.09 21.66 -0.28
C GLY A 134 -14.05 20.71 0.30
N GLN A 135 -14.39 19.46 0.59
CA GLN A 135 -13.44 18.52 1.17
C GLN A 135 -13.56 17.15 0.50
N GLY A 136 -12.41 16.63 0.13
CA GLY A 136 -12.33 15.26 -0.32
C GLY A 136 -10.91 14.75 -0.42
N ILE A 137 -10.84 13.44 -0.60
CA ILE A 137 -9.62 12.69 -0.79
C ILE A 137 -9.81 11.69 -1.93
N PHE A 138 -8.78 11.60 -2.75
CA PHE A 138 -8.57 10.48 -3.65
C PHE A 138 -7.61 9.52 -2.95
N ILE A 139 -7.96 8.25 -2.88
CA ILE A 139 -7.11 7.21 -2.33
C ILE A 139 -6.86 6.15 -3.41
N THR A 140 -5.59 5.86 -3.70
CA THR A 140 -5.21 4.78 -4.61
C THR A 140 -4.35 3.77 -3.88
N ARG A 141 -4.69 2.50 -3.99
CA ARG A 141 -3.94 1.37 -3.43
C ARG A 141 -3.29 0.59 -4.57
N TYR A 142 -1.98 0.49 -4.50
CA TYR A 142 -1.14 -0.34 -5.36
C TYR A 142 -0.81 -1.62 -4.59
N ILE A 143 -1.30 -2.75 -5.08
CA ILE A 143 -1.09 -4.05 -4.44
C ILE A 143 0.02 -4.78 -5.19
N PHE A 144 1.08 -5.08 -4.45
CA PHE A 144 2.25 -5.76 -4.92
C PHE A 144 2.33 -7.18 -4.37
N LYS A 145 2.89 -8.08 -5.17
CA LYS A 145 3.28 -9.43 -4.80
C LYS A 145 4.78 -9.56 -4.96
N LYS A 146 5.44 -10.28 -4.06
CA LYS A 146 6.83 -10.70 -4.25
C LYS A 146 6.91 -12.19 -3.94
N ASP A 147 7.62 -12.91 -4.81
CA ASP A 147 7.89 -14.33 -4.62
C ASP A 147 9.03 -14.51 -3.63
#